data_AF-A0A8J8VTY3-F1
#
_entry.id   AF-A0A8J8VTY3-F1
#
_cell.length_a   1.000
_cell.length_b   1.000
_cell.length_c   1.000
_cell.angle_alpha   90.00
_cell.angle_beta   90.00
_cell.angle_gamma   90.00
#
_symmetry.space_group_name_H-M   'P 1'
#
loop_
_entity.id
_entity.type
_entity.pdbx_description
1 polymer ?
#
loop_
_entity_poly.entity_id
_entity_poly.type
_entity_poly.pdbx_seq_one_letter_code
_entity_poly.pdbx_strand_id
1 'polypeptide(L)'
;MNQKNAKDLTNDEKQRFCNALLTLKQQTEPGHVLNRYDEFVAIHLGVTRRTRNGVFIGDGAHFVPGFLSWHREYLNRFEKALQSVDPLVFLPYWDWSSGDSDNTTAIFTDDFIGPPGDSQNGGRITSGYFVESNWSIHPELDGGNHGNTLVRDSALLTTKLSQLGNFADDAQDAVYGDNDFDSFLPGLESPHGDIHMWVSGHMTSMSSPNDPVFFLHHANVDRLWSKWQELHSGTENYNPNNLGTYGSRLDDPMWPWDGSDNTVTIREGTATNVPLQNLLPTFSDYDVVTPRHVLDNHFTIPSIVKQFLENQIEIRNQTTGDLLTRYKIIGSIPDKFASSMGINDQILTTIGYEDRLGRSESDNDFVDVILEISHTVNQVNSLRGVQLGGDDIQISVNGTNSGNLAKTQDIPIP
;
A
#
# COMPACT_ATOMS: atom_id res chain seq x y z
N MET A 1 9.41 -2.66 0.30
CA MET A 1 8.73 -1.92 1.39
C MET A 1 9.43 -2.23 2.70
N ASN A 2 9.66 -1.24 3.57
CA ASN A 2 10.07 -1.48 4.96
C ASN A 2 8.82 -1.94 5.72
N GLN A 3 8.52 -3.24 5.68
CA GLN A 3 7.34 -3.81 6.31
C GLN A 3 7.67 -4.22 7.74
N LYS A 4 7.14 -3.49 8.73
CA LYS A 4 7.22 -3.84 10.15
C LYS A 4 5.90 -4.49 10.59
N ASN A 5 6.01 -5.51 11.43
CA ASN A 5 4.83 -6.13 12.01
C ASN A 5 4.11 -5.11 12.89
N ALA A 6 2.80 -4.99 12.69
CA ALA A 6 1.94 -4.06 13.42
C ALA A 6 2.03 -4.23 14.95
N LYS A 7 2.30 -5.45 15.46
CA LYS A 7 2.47 -5.66 16.91
C LYS A 7 3.72 -5.00 17.49
N ASP A 8 4.75 -4.79 16.66
CA ASP A 8 6.06 -4.28 17.08
C ASP A 8 6.17 -2.76 16.92
N LEU A 9 5.11 -2.10 16.48
CA LEU A 9 5.06 -0.65 16.39
C LEU A 9 5.14 0.00 17.77
N THR A 10 5.98 1.02 17.86
CA THR A 10 6.01 1.97 18.96
C THR A 10 4.72 2.79 18.99
N ASN A 11 4.43 3.41 20.14
CA ASN A 11 3.26 4.28 20.28
C ASN A 11 3.30 5.46 19.30
N ASP A 12 4.49 6.02 19.03
CA ASP A 12 4.66 7.12 18.09
C ASP A 12 4.36 6.66 16.65
N GLU A 13 4.81 5.48 16.24
CA GLU A 13 4.51 4.91 14.92
C GLU A 13 3.01 4.64 14.75
N LYS A 14 2.37 4.03 15.78
CA LYS A 14 0.90 3.81 15.79
C LYS A 14 0.14 5.12 15.63
N GLN A 15 0.53 6.15 16.39
CA GLN A 15 -0.13 7.45 16.35
C GLN A 15 0.04 8.13 14.99
N ARG A 16 1.24 8.11 14.40
CA ARG A 16 1.48 8.67 13.05
C ARG A 16 0.62 7.98 12.00
N PHE A 17 0.56 6.66 12.03
CA PHE A 17 -0.26 5.87 11.12
C PHE A 17 -1.76 6.20 11.26
N CYS A 18 -2.31 6.18 12.48
CA CYS A 18 -3.72 6.52 12.72
C CYS A 18 -4.04 7.97 12.33
N ASN A 19 -3.16 8.93 12.63
CA ASN A 19 -3.34 10.32 12.24
C ASN A 19 -3.32 10.50 10.72
N ALA A 20 -2.43 9.80 10.01
CA ALA A 20 -2.39 9.83 8.55
C ALA A 20 -3.70 9.30 7.96
N LEU A 21 -4.22 8.17 8.44
CA LEU A 21 -5.53 7.64 8.05
C LEU A 21 -6.66 8.65 8.26
N LEU A 22 -6.76 9.24 9.45
CA LEU A 22 -7.78 10.24 9.75
C LEU A 22 -7.66 11.47 8.86
N THR A 23 -6.44 11.88 8.53
CA THR A 23 -6.19 13.00 7.63
C THR A 23 -6.67 12.68 6.22
N LEU A 24 -6.33 11.50 5.67
CA LEU A 24 -6.83 11.06 4.36
C LEU A 24 -8.37 10.95 4.32
N LYS A 25 -8.99 10.57 5.44
CA LYS A 25 -10.45 10.49 5.57
C LYS A 25 -11.13 11.86 5.61
N GLN A 26 -10.40 12.92 5.95
CA GLN A 26 -10.90 14.29 6.04
C GLN A 26 -10.55 15.15 4.82
N GLN A 27 -9.47 14.82 4.10
CA GLN A 27 -8.99 15.58 2.96
C GLN A 27 -9.71 15.20 1.67
N THR A 28 -10.16 16.19 0.91
CA THR A 28 -10.71 16.01 -0.43
C THR A 28 -9.84 16.80 -1.41
N GLU A 29 -9.37 16.13 -2.46
CA GLU A 29 -8.55 16.78 -3.48
C GLU A 29 -9.37 17.78 -4.30
N PRO A 30 -8.76 18.87 -4.81
CA PRO A 30 -9.44 19.83 -5.67
C PRO A 30 -10.11 19.15 -6.87
N GLY A 31 -11.44 19.28 -6.96
CA GLY A 31 -12.24 18.72 -8.07
C GLY A 31 -12.68 17.27 -7.88
N HIS A 32 -12.33 16.63 -6.75
CA HIS A 32 -12.76 15.27 -6.42
C HIS A 32 -14.02 15.30 -5.54
N VAL A 33 -14.83 14.24 -5.63
CA VAL A 33 -16.11 14.11 -4.89
C VAL A 33 -15.92 13.38 -3.55
N LEU A 34 -14.99 12.43 -3.51
CA LEU A 34 -14.68 11.64 -2.33
C LEU A 34 -13.48 12.24 -1.57
N ASN A 35 -13.42 11.99 -0.26
CA ASN A 35 -12.16 12.18 0.44
C ASN A 35 -11.11 11.17 -0.04
N ARG A 36 -9.84 11.46 0.25
CA ARG A 36 -8.70 10.74 -0.27
C ARG A 36 -8.70 9.26 0.13
N TYR A 37 -9.19 8.93 1.32
CA TYR A 37 -9.34 7.54 1.73
C TYR A 37 -10.44 6.81 0.97
N ASP A 38 -11.61 7.45 0.80
CA ASP A 38 -12.77 6.86 0.13
C ASP A 38 -12.53 6.63 -1.37
N GLU A 39 -11.61 7.36 -2.00
CA GLU A 39 -11.13 7.05 -3.34
C GLU A 39 -10.56 5.63 -3.45
N PHE A 40 -9.81 5.16 -2.44
CA PHE A 40 -9.28 3.80 -2.41
C PHE A 40 -10.41 2.76 -2.33
N VAL A 41 -11.42 3.02 -1.48
CA VAL A 41 -12.61 2.17 -1.39
C VAL A 41 -13.35 2.11 -2.75
N ALA A 42 -13.50 3.25 -3.43
CA ALA A 42 -14.13 3.31 -4.74
C ALA A 42 -13.32 2.58 -5.83
N ILE A 43 -11.98 2.69 -5.80
CA ILE A 43 -11.07 1.96 -6.71
C ILE A 43 -11.24 0.46 -6.53
N HIS A 44 -11.21 -0.04 -5.28
CA HIS A 44 -11.39 -1.45 -4.99
C HIS A 44 -12.78 -1.97 -5.41
N LEU A 45 -13.84 -1.17 -5.25
CA LEU A 45 -15.16 -1.53 -5.77
C LEU A 45 -15.18 -1.56 -7.31
N GLY A 46 -14.51 -0.61 -7.97
CA GLY A 46 -14.51 -0.48 -9.43
C GLY A 46 -13.86 -1.66 -10.15
N VAL A 47 -12.80 -2.24 -9.57
CA VAL A 47 -12.05 -3.33 -10.23
C VAL A 47 -12.86 -4.63 -10.29
N THR A 48 -13.87 -4.80 -9.44
CA THR A 48 -14.64 -6.04 -9.30
C THR A 48 -15.53 -6.39 -10.50
N ARG A 49 -15.93 -5.39 -11.29
CA ARG A 49 -16.83 -5.61 -12.43
C ARG A 49 -16.52 -4.64 -13.55
N ARG A 50 -15.67 -5.07 -14.47
CA ARG A 50 -15.21 -4.27 -15.60
C ARG A 50 -15.83 -4.73 -16.90
N THR A 51 -16.04 -3.81 -17.84
CA THR A 51 -16.40 -4.12 -19.22
C THR A 51 -15.47 -3.40 -20.19
N ARG A 52 -15.13 -4.03 -21.31
CA ARG A 52 -14.35 -3.43 -22.39
C ARG A 52 -15.19 -3.34 -23.64
N ASN A 53 -15.43 -2.13 -24.15
CA ASN A 53 -16.33 -1.90 -25.29
C ASN A 53 -17.72 -2.55 -25.08
N GLY A 54 -18.26 -2.47 -23.85
CA GLY A 54 -19.55 -3.07 -23.47
C GLY A 54 -19.53 -4.59 -23.26
N VAL A 55 -18.39 -5.26 -23.42
CA VAL A 55 -18.23 -6.70 -23.17
C VAL A 55 -17.67 -6.90 -21.77
N PHE A 56 -18.32 -7.73 -20.95
CA PHE A 56 -17.83 -8.04 -19.62
C PHE A 56 -16.44 -8.70 -19.67
N ILE A 57 -15.48 -8.14 -18.93
CA ILE A 57 -14.10 -8.62 -18.85
C ILE A 57 -13.71 -9.04 -17.43
N GLY A 58 -14.65 -9.20 -16.51
CA GLY A 58 -14.38 -9.80 -15.20
C GLY A 58 -13.86 -8.84 -14.12
N ASP A 59 -13.67 -9.41 -12.94
CA ASP A 59 -12.88 -8.84 -11.84
C ASP A 59 -11.40 -8.76 -12.26
N GLY A 60 -10.69 -7.73 -11.83
CA GLY A 60 -9.25 -7.55 -12.09
C GLY A 60 -8.34 -7.82 -10.91
N ALA A 61 -8.92 -8.00 -9.73
CA ALA A 61 -8.20 -8.05 -8.47
C ALA A 61 -8.55 -9.27 -7.63
N HIS A 62 -9.60 -10.05 -7.93
CA HIS A 62 -9.99 -11.21 -7.12
C HIS A 62 -10.29 -12.43 -7.98
N PHE A 63 -9.93 -13.61 -7.48
CA PHE A 63 -10.11 -14.92 -8.13
C PHE A 63 -9.49 -14.97 -9.53
N VAL A 64 -8.42 -14.20 -9.73
CA VAL A 64 -7.70 -14.06 -11.00
C VAL A 64 -6.19 -14.00 -10.73
N PRO A 65 -5.33 -14.34 -11.71
CA PRO A 65 -3.87 -14.26 -11.54
C PRO A 65 -3.35 -12.86 -11.18
N GLY A 66 -4.13 -11.82 -11.48
CA GLY A 66 -3.83 -10.44 -11.10
C GLY A 66 -4.06 -10.10 -9.63
N PHE A 67 -4.61 -11.00 -8.79
CA PHE A 67 -4.95 -10.71 -7.38
C PHE A 67 -3.76 -10.11 -6.61
N LEU A 68 -2.63 -10.80 -6.63
CA LEU A 68 -1.44 -10.38 -5.88
C LEU A 68 -0.79 -9.12 -6.45
N SER A 69 -0.66 -9.03 -7.78
CA SER A 69 -0.04 -7.87 -8.44
C SER A 69 -0.88 -6.60 -8.29
N TRP A 70 -2.20 -6.72 -8.43
CA TRP A 70 -3.11 -5.58 -8.30
C TRP A 70 -3.11 -5.05 -6.87
N HIS A 71 -3.21 -5.93 -5.87
CA HIS A 71 -3.18 -5.54 -4.47
C HIS A 71 -1.82 -4.97 -4.06
N ARG A 72 -0.70 -5.49 -4.57
CA ARG A 72 0.62 -4.89 -4.32
C ARG A 72 0.70 -3.44 -4.79
N GLU A 73 0.22 -3.13 -5.99
CA GLU A 73 0.18 -1.74 -6.48
C GLU A 73 -0.81 -0.87 -5.69
N TYR A 74 -1.97 -1.44 -5.33
CA TYR A 74 -2.96 -0.77 -4.50
C TYR A 74 -2.38 -0.36 -3.14
N LEU A 75 -1.64 -1.26 -2.49
CA LEU A 75 -0.93 -1.00 -1.22
C LEU A 75 0.20 0.01 -1.40
N ASN A 76 0.99 -0.09 -2.48
CA ASN A 76 2.04 0.90 -2.77
C ASN A 76 1.45 2.32 -2.84
N ARG A 77 0.34 2.50 -3.58
CA ARG A 77 -0.31 3.82 -3.68
C ARG A 77 -0.91 4.28 -2.37
N PHE A 78 -1.44 3.36 -1.58
CA PHE A 78 -1.99 3.67 -0.28
C PHE A 78 -0.91 4.12 0.71
N GLU A 79 0.22 3.40 0.79
CA GLU A 79 1.38 3.80 1.58
C GLU A 79 1.88 5.19 1.14
N LYS A 80 1.88 5.47 -0.15
CA LYS A 80 2.26 6.79 -0.68
C LYS A 80 1.28 7.89 -0.32
N ALA A 81 -0.03 7.61 -0.28
CA ALA A 81 -1.01 8.55 0.25
C ALA A 81 -0.75 8.83 1.75
N LEU A 82 -0.43 7.81 2.55
CA LEU A 82 -0.06 8.01 3.96
C LEU A 82 1.22 8.87 4.10
N GLN A 83 2.24 8.59 3.29
CA GLN A 83 3.51 9.33 3.28
C GLN A 83 3.35 10.79 2.86
N SER A 84 2.34 11.10 2.04
CA SER A 84 2.02 12.50 1.70
C SER A 84 1.54 13.32 2.89
N VAL A 85 0.98 12.66 3.91
CA VAL A 85 0.59 13.30 5.19
C VAL A 85 1.78 13.36 6.14
N ASP A 86 2.51 12.25 6.26
CA ASP A 86 3.70 12.16 7.11
C ASP A 86 4.73 11.21 6.47
N PRO A 87 5.88 11.71 5.99
CA PRO A 87 6.86 10.91 5.24
C PRO A 87 7.52 9.82 6.09
N LEU A 88 7.36 9.84 7.41
CA LEU A 88 7.85 8.78 8.30
C LEU A 88 6.84 7.64 8.49
N VAL A 89 5.62 7.76 7.95
CA VAL A 89 4.64 6.68 7.98
C VAL A 89 4.99 5.63 6.93
N PHE A 90 4.88 4.37 7.32
CA PHE A 90 4.92 3.22 6.43
C PHE A 90 3.68 2.36 6.70
N LEU A 91 3.35 1.46 5.79
CA LEU A 91 2.24 0.53 5.94
C LEU A 91 2.69 -0.71 6.73
N PRO A 92 2.24 -0.89 8.00
CA PRO A 92 2.53 -2.10 8.75
C PRO A 92 1.70 -3.29 8.24
N TYR A 93 2.14 -4.51 8.54
CA TYR A 93 1.39 -5.72 8.26
C TYR A 93 0.85 -6.38 9.53
N TRP A 94 -0.34 -6.99 9.44
CA TRP A 94 -0.91 -7.80 10.51
C TRP A 94 -0.55 -9.28 10.30
N ASP A 95 0.35 -9.83 11.10
CA ASP A 95 0.82 -11.22 10.97
C ASP A 95 -0.15 -12.25 11.55
N TRP A 96 -1.32 -12.41 10.93
CA TRP A 96 -2.26 -13.50 11.24
C TRP A 96 -1.72 -14.88 10.82
N SER A 97 -0.73 -14.91 9.92
CA SER A 97 -0.14 -16.14 9.37
C SER A 97 0.78 -16.92 10.31
N SER A 98 1.17 -16.36 11.45
CA SER A 98 2.00 -17.08 12.42
C SER A 98 1.19 -17.94 13.40
N GLY A 99 -0.14 -17.79 13.42
CA GLY A 99 -1.04 -18.40 14.42
C GLY A 99 -0.88 -17.82 15.83
N ASP A 100 0.04 -16.89 16.05
CA ASP A 100 0.26 -16.22 17.33
C ASP A 100 -0.85 -15.18 17.55
N SER A 101 -1.71 -15.42 18.54
CA SER A 101 -2.80 -14.52 18.87
C SER A 101 -2.32 -13.12 19.27
N ASP A 102 -1.09 -12.96 19.76
CA ASP A 102 -0.55 -11.67 20.16
C ASP A 102 -0.41 -10.71 18.97
N ASN A 103 -0.14 -11.22 17.76
CA ASN A 103 -0.17 -10.41 16.53
C ASN A 103 -1.54 -9.77 16.27
N THR A 104 -2.61 -10.40 16.76
CA THR A 104 -3.99 -9.94 16.54
C THR A 104 -4.47 -9.09 17.72
N THR A 105 -4.27 -9.53 18.95
CA THR A 105 -4.70 -8.78 20.14
C THR A 105 -3.97 -7.44 20.27
N ALA A 106 -2.72 -7.34 19.79
CA ALA A 106 -1.93 -6.12 19.84
C ALA A 106 -2.41 -5.01 18.89
N ILE A 107 -3.23 -5.34 17.88
CA ILE A 107 -3.70 -4.35 16.89
C ILE A 107 -5.14 -3.89 17.10
N PHE A 108 -5.99 -4.75 17.66
CA PHE A 108 -7.40 -4.44 17.92
C PHE A 108 -7.59 -3.73 19.28
N THR A 109 -6.91 -2.60 19.44
CA THR A 109 -6.92 -1.77 20.65
C THR A 109 -7.35 -0.34 20.32
N ASP A 110 -7.89 0.39 21.31
CA ASP A 110 -8.37 1.76 21.13
C ASP A 110 -7.28 2.74 20.64
N ASP A 111 -6.02 2.48 21.00
CA ASP A 111 -4.86 3.29 20.62
C ASP A 111 -4.28 2.92 19.23
N PHE A 112 -4.86 1.96 18.52
CA PHE A 112 -4.46 1.61 17.15
C PHE A 112 -5.65 1.34 16.23
N ILE A 113 -5.82 0.13 15.67
CA ILE A 113 -6.84 -0.19 14.64
C ILE A 113 -8.28 -0.19 15.21
N GLY A 114 -8.43 -0.06 16.52
CA GLY A 114 -9.71 -0.03 17.22
C GLY A 114 -10.18 -1.42 17.63
N PRO A 115 -11.10 -1.50 18.60
CA PRO A 115 -11.54 -2.77 19.19
C PRO A 115 -12.43 -3.60 18.24
N PRO A 116 -12.85 -4.80 18.67
CA PRO A 116 -14.01 -5.48 18.10
C PRO A 116 -15.30 -4.65 18.16
N GLY A 117 -16.31 -5.05 17.40
CA GLY A 117 -17.60 -4.39 17.39
C GLY A 117 -18.39 -4.52 18.70
N ASP A 118 -19.23 -3.54 19.02
CA ASP A 118 -20.12 -3.66 20.16
C ASP A 118 -21.33 -4.56 19.84
N SER A 119 -21.40 -5.71 20.51
CA SER A 119 -22.49 -6.69 20.39
C SER A 119 -23.88 -6.11 20.66
N GLN A 120 -24.01 -5.07 21.48
CA GLN A 120 -25.29 -4.43 21.80
C GLN A 120 -25.71 -3.41 20.73
N ASN A 121 -24.78 -2.98 19.89
CA ASN A 121 -24.99 -1.96 18.88
C ASN A 121 -24.75 -2.50 17.46
N GLY A 122 -25.00 -3.81 17.25
CA GLY A 122 -24.91 -4.43 15.93
C GLY A 122 -23.49 -4.53 15.37
N GLY A 123 -22.48 -4.62 16.24
CA GLY A 123 -21.07 -4.72 15.86
C GLY A 123 -20.42 -3.38 15.51
N ARG A 124 -21.07 -2.24 15.80
CA ARG A 124 -20.51 -0.91 15.56
C ARG A 124 -19.25 -0.67 16.40
N ILE A 125 -18.27 0.02 15.81
CA ILE A 125 -17.11 0.53 16.54
C ILE A 125 -17.53 1.78 17.34
N THR A 126 -17.37 1.72 18.66
CA THR A 126 -17.83 2.75 19.61
C THR A 126 -16.70 3.46 20.37
N SER A 127 -15.44 3.05 20.19
CA SER A 127 -14.26 3.67 20.79
C SER A 127 -13.03 3.58 19.87
N GLY A 128 -11.95 4.28 20.26
CA GLY A 128 -10.73 4.41 19.47
C GLY A 128 -10.81 5.47 18.37
N TYR A 129 -9.86 5.45 17.43
CA TYR A 129 -9.75 6.46 16.37
C TYR A 129 -10.90 6.43 15.36
N PHE A 130 -11.46 5.24 15.10
CA PHE A 130 -12.35 4.97 13.96
C PHE A 130 -13.85 4.94 14.32
N VAL A 131 -14.23 5.71 15.33
CA VAL A 131 -15.64 6.00 15.64
C VAL A 131 -16.26 6.90 14.58
N GLU A 132 -17.59 6.85 14.41
CA GLU A 132 -18.32 7.55 13.35
C GLU A 132 -18.00 9.05 13.24
N SER A 133 -17.75 9.75 14.36
CA SER A 133 -17.42 11.18 14.34
C SER A 133 -16.12 11.51 13.60
N ASN A 134 -15.20 10.55 13.52
CA ASN A 134 -13.90 10.69 12.87
C ASN A 134 -13.80 9.84 11.60
N TRP A 135 -14.64 8.80 11.48
CA TRP A 135 -14.59 7.77 10.46
C TRP A 135 -15.98 7.41 9.95
N SER A 136 -16.60 8.35 9.26
CA SER A 136 -17.92 8.14 8.67
C SER A 136 -17.82 7.30 7.39
N ILE A 137 -18.60 6.23 7.29
CA ILE A 137 -18.68 5.41 6.09
C ILE A 137 -19.50 6.14 5.03
N HIS A 138 -18.95 6.25 3.81
CA HIS A 138 -19.66 6.90 2.72
C HIS A 138 -20.82 6.01 2.26
N PRO A 139 -22.06 6.51 2.16
CA PRO A 139 -23.24 5.67 1.89
C PRO A 139 -23.17 4.95 0.54
N GLU A 140 -22.48 5.54 -0.45
CA GLU A 140 -22.27 4.89 -1.75
C GLU A 140 -21.24 3.76 -1.72
N LEU A 141 -20.42 3.73 -0.67
CA LEU A 141 -19.29 2.81 -0.54
C LEU A 141 -19.49 1.82 0.60
N ASP A 142 -20.65 1.75 1.26
CA ASP A 142 -20.90 0.82 2.39
C ASP A 142 -20.79 -0.66 1.96
N GLY A 143 -21.19 -1.01 0.73
CA GLY A 143 -21.15 -2.40 0.22
C GLY A 143 -22.06 -3.40 0.96
N GLY A 144 -22.71 -2.94 2.03
CA GLY A 144 -23.77 -3.58 2.78
C GLY A 144 -24.74 -2.52 3.33
N ASN A 145 -25.47 -2.86 4.38
CA ASN A 145 -26.36 -1.93 5.08
C ASN A 145 -25.90 -1.81 6.54
N HIS A 146 -24.70 -1.27 6.72
CA HIS A 146 -24.10 -1.01 8.04
C HIS A 146 -24.37 0.43 8.49
N GLY A 147 -24.72 1.31 7.54
CA GLY A 147 -24.88 2.74 7.78
C GLY A 147 -23.53 3.43 7.90
N ASN A 148 -23.49 4.56 8.62
CA ASN A 148 -22.33 5.45 8.56
C ASN A 148 -21.22 5.13 9.58
N THR A 149 -21.34 4.03 10.33
CA THR A 149 -20.35 3.64 11.36
C THR A 149 -19.62 2.39 10.90
N LEU A 150 -18.31 2.32 11.14
CA LEU A 150 -17.54 1.09 10.96
C LEU A 150 -18.14 -0.05 11.80
N VAL A 151 -18.18 -1.25 11.23
CA VAL A 151 -18.75 -2.46 11.86
C VAL A 151 -17.75 -3.60 11.73
N ARG A 152 -17.56 -4.33 12.84
CA ARG A 152 -16.77 -5.57 12.95
C ARG A 152 -17.53 -6.61 13.78
N ASP A 153 -17.10 -7.85 13.74
CA ASP A 153 -17.61 -8.87 14.66
C ASP A 153 -17.29 -8.49 16.11
N SER A 154 -18.23 -8.73 17.03
CA SER A 154 -18.01 -8.48 18.46
C SER A 154 -17.19 -9.57 19.16
N ALA A 155 -17.03 -10.73 18.51
CA ALA A 155 -16.40 -11.91 19.09
C ALA A 155 -14.96 -12.18 18.61
N LEU A 156 -14.35 -11.26 17.84
CA LEU A 156 -12.99 -11.40 17.28
C LEU A 156 -11.96 -11.85 18.32
N LEU A 157 -11.87 -11.11 19.43
CA LEU A 157 -10.90 -11.37 20.50
C LEU A 157 -11.42 -12.34 21.58
N THR A 158 -12.53 -13.03 21.31
CA THR A 158 -13.10 -14.02 22.24
C THR A 158 -13.21 -15.39 21.58
N THR A 159 -14.40 -15.77 21.13
CA THR A 159 -14.67 -17.13 20.63
C THR A 159 -14.07 -17.39 19.26
N LYS A 160 -13.73 -16.35 18.49
CA LYS A 160 -13.16 -16.49 17.15
C LYS A 160 -11.63 -16.60 17.13
N LEU A 161 -10.94 -16.22 18.21
CA LEU A 161 -9.47 -16.14 18.22
C LEU A 161 -8.79 -17.50 17.96
N SER A 162 -9.43 -18.60 18.39
CA SER A 162 -8.94 -19.96 18.17
C SER A 162 -8.97 -20.41 16.69
N GLN A 163 -9.70 -19.71 15.82
CA GLN A 163 -9.78 -20.04 14.40
C GLN A 163 -8.52 -19.61 13.62
N LEU A 164 -7.78 -18.62 14.14
CA LEU A 164 -6.60 -18.05 13.48
C LEU A 164 -5.51 -19.10 13.20
N GLY A 165 -5.39 -20.12 14.06
CA GLY A 165 -4.43 -21.20 13.85
C GLY A 165 -4.65 -21.95 12.54
N ASN A 166 -5.92 -22.23 12.18
CA ASN A 166 -6.22 -22.94 10.94
C ASN A 166 -5.86 -22.10 9.72
N PHE A 167 -6.20 -20.80 9.72
CA PHE A 167 -5.88 -19.90 8.61
C PHE A 167 -4.37 -19.70 8.47
N ALA A 168 -3.65 -19.69 9.60
CA ALA A 168 -2.20 -19.63 9.62
C ALA A 168 -1.55 -20.89 9.05
N ASP A 169 -2.09 -22.07 9.36
CA ASP A 169 -1.62 -23.33 8.80
C ASP A 169 -1.84 -23.37 7.28
N ASP A 170 -3.04 -23.02 6.80
CA ASP A 170 -3.36 -22.97 5.37
C ASP A 170 -2.44 -22.00 4.59
N ALA A 171 -2.19 -20.81 5.15
CA ALA A 171 -1.30 -19.83 4.54
C ALA A 171 0.17 -20.27 4.54
N GLN A 172 0.63 -20.95 5.59
CA GLN A 172 1.97 -21.51 5.64
C GLN A 172 2.14 -22.66 4.64
N ASP A 173 1.14 -23.54 4.52
CA ASP A 173 1.16 -24.63 3.55
C ASP A 173 1.28 -24.09 2.12
N ALA A 174 0.54 -23.03 1.78
CA ALA A 174 0.70 -22.37 0.48
C ALA A 174 2.12 -21.79 0.30
N VAL A 175 2.64 -21.06 1.28
CA VAL A 175 3.94 -20.36 1.17
C VAL A 175 5.13 -21.31 1.13
N TYR A 176 5.10 -22.44 1.83
CA TYR A 176 6.23 -23.37 1.97
C TYR A 176 6.08 -24.66 1.16
N GLY A 177 4.85 -25.04 0.78
CA GLY A 177 4.54 -26.31 0.12
C GLY A 177 4.37 -26.20 -1.40
N ASP A 178 3.77 -25.10 -1.88
CA ASP A 178 3.43 -24.95 -3.30
C ASP A 178 4.61 -24.37 -4.09
N ASN A 179 5.07 -25.09 -5.11
CA ASN A 179 6.24 -24.71 -5.90
C ASN A 179 5.90 -23.99 -7.21
N ASP A 180 4.61 -23.90 -7.57
CA ASP A 180 4.12 -23.21 -8.74
C ASP A 180 3.02 -22.20 -8.38
N PHE A 181 2.89 -21.16 -9.19
CA PHE A 181 1.97 -20.05 -8.92
C PHE A 181 0.50 -20.45 -9.03
N ASP A 182 0.17 -21.41 -9.88
CA ASP A 182 -1.21 -21.86 -10.12
C ASP A 182 -1.79 -22.59 -8.88
N SER A 183 -0.94 -23.24 -8.09
CA SER A 183 -1.30 -23.87 -6.81
C SER A 183 -1.22 -22.87 -5.65
N PHE A 184 -0.13 -22.10 -5.59
CA PHE A 184 0.12 -21.12 -4.53
C PHE A 184 -0.96 -20.05 -4.43
N LEU A 185 -1.38 -19.47 -5.56
CA LEU A 185 -2.33 -18.37 -5.59
C LEU A 185 -3.66 -18.71 -4.91
N PRO A 186 -4.41 -19.76 -5.31
CA PRO A 186 -5.63 -20.14 -4.61
C PRO A 186 -5.37 -20.64 -3.18
N GLY A 187 -4.21 -21.24 -2.91
CA GLY A 187 -3.79 -21.65 -1.58
C GLY A 187 -3.64 -20.48 -0.60
N LEU A 188 -3.18 -19.32 -1.08
CA LEU A 188 -3.08 -18.10 -0.27
C LEU A 188 -4.36 -17.25 -0.30
N GLU A 189 -5.08 -17.18 -1.43
CA GLU A 189 -6.32 -16.40 -1.55
C GLU A 189 -7.46 -16.98 -0.69
N SER A 190 -7.44 -18.30 -0.40
CA SER A 190 -8.41 -18.93 0.50
C SER A 190 -8.32 -18.43 1.96
N PRO A 191 -7.20 -18.60 2.69
CA PRO A 191 -7.07 -18.08 4.05
C PRO A 191 -7.13 -16.54 4.10
N HIS A 192 -6.76 -15.84 3.02
CA HIS A 192 -7.06 -14.41 2.87
C HIS A 192 -8.56 -14.13 2.96
N GLY A 193 -9.38 -14.84 2.18
CA GLY A 193 -10.84 -14.74 2.22
C GLY A 193 -11.43 -15.09 3.58
N ASP A 194 -10.86 -16.09 4.27
CA ASP A 194 -11.31 -16.46 5.61
C ASP A 194 -11.07 -15.35 6.64
N ILE A 195 -9.95 -14.62 6.56
CA ILE A 195 -9.69 -13.46 7.43
C ILE A 195 -10.70 -12.33 7.17
N HIS A 196 -11.05 -12.06 5.91
CA HIS A 196 -12.13 -11.14 5.57
C HIS A 196 -13.46 -11.51 6.26
N MET A 197 -13.82 -12.80 6.23
CA MET A 197 -15.02 -13.33 6.89
C MET A 197 -14.90 -13.35 8.42
N TRP A 198 -13.70 -13.57 8.93
CA TRP A 198 -13.41 -13.60 10.36
C TRP A 198 -13.64 -12.24 11.00
N VAL A 199 -13.09 -11.16 10.42
CA VAL A 199 -13.27 -9.77 10.87
C VAL A 199 -14.75 -9.35 10.79
N SER A 200 -15.47 -9.83 9.77
CA SER A 200 -16.88 -9.54 9.53
C SER A 200 -17.18 -8.05 9.25
N GLY A 201 -18.46 -7.68 9.26
CA GLY A 201 -18.92 -6.32 8.96
C GLY A 201 -18.48 -5.87 7.57
N HIS A 202 -17.81 -4.72 7.48
CA HIS A 202 -17.37 -4.18 6.18
C HIS A 202 -16.36 -5.09 5.49
N MET A 203 -15.54 -5.83 6.25
CA MET A 203 -14.53 -6.75 5.70
C MET A 203 -15.13 -7.91 4.90
N THR A 204 -16.44 -8.20 5.01
CA THR A 204 -17.09 -9.30 4.26
C THR A 204 -17.44 -8.98 2.81
N SER A 205 -17.32 -7.71 2.41
CA SER A 205 -17.75 -7.28 1.08
C SER A 205 -16.62 -6.66 0.28
N MET A 206 -16.89 -6.37 -0.99
CA MET A 206 -15.94 -5.67 -1.87
C MET A 206 -15.71 -4.20 -1.47
N SER A 207 -16.45 -3.69 -0.48
CA SER A 207 -16.16 -2.42 0.17
C SER A 207 -15.28 -2.55 1.43
N SER A 208 -14.68 -3.72 1.63
CA SER A 208 -13.82 -4.03 2.77
C SER A 208 -12.73 -2.99 3.08
N PRO A 209 -12.17 -2.22 2.11
CA PRO A 209 -11.27 -1.13 2.43
C PRO A 209 -11.87 0.00 3.29
N ASN A 210 -13.18 0.02 3.57
CA ASN A 210 -13.75 0.91 4.59
C ASN A 210 -13.18 0.68 5.99
N ASP A 211 -12.69 -0.54 6.26
CA ASP A 211 -12.01 -0.88 7.49
C ASP A 211 -10.49 -0.72 7.32
N PRO A 212 -9.80 0.13 8.11
CA PRO A 212 -8.35 0.28 8.05
C PRO A 212 -7.56 -1.03 8.18
N VAL A 213 -8.13 -2.04 8.85
CA VAL A 213 -7.48 -3.36 8.98
C VAL A 213 -7.28 -4.05 7.63
N PHE A 214 -8.06 -3.69 6.60
CA PHE A 214 -7.90 -4.18 5.22
C PHE A 214 -6.45 -4.03 4.76
N PHE A 215 -5.86 -2.85 4.96
CA PHE A 215 -4.54 -2.55 4.43
C PHE A 215 -3.44 -3.30 5.18
N LEU A 216 -3.60 -3.52 6.49
CA LEU A 216 -2.67 -4.35 7.27
C LEU A 216 -2.79 -5.84 6.91
N HIS A 217 -4.01 -6.30 6.68
CA HIS A 217 -4.29 -7.66 6.25
C HIS A 217 -3.65 -7.96 4.89
N HIS A 218 -3.89 -7.09 3.90
CA HIS A 218 -3.32 -7.21 2.55
C HIS A 218 -1.81 -6.96 2.52
N ALA A 219 -1.26 -6.12 3.41
CA ALA A 219 0.19 -6.02 3.58
C ALA A 219 0.82 -7.34 4.04
N ASN A 220 0.11 -8.15 4.84
CA ASN A 220 0.60 -9.49 5.20
C ASN A 220 0.46 -10.47 4.03
N VAL A 221 -0.62 -10.41 3.24
CA VAL A 221 -0.72 -11.21 2.00
C VAL A 221 0.43 -10.91 1.05
N ASP A 222 0.76 -9.62 0.87
CA ASP A 222 1.89 -9.19 0.06
C ASP A 222 3.25 -9.66 0.60
N ARG A 223 3.42 -9.63 1.93
CA ARG A 223 4.59 -10.19 2.62
C ARG A 223 4.73 -11.70 2.35
N LEU A 224 3.63 -12.45 2.46
CA LEU A 224 3.60 -13.90 2.21
C LEU A 224 3.91 -14.21 0.75
N TRP A 225 3.40 -13.41 -0.19
CA TRP A 225 3.78 -13.54 -1.60
C TRP A 225 5.25 -13.26 -1.84
N SER A 226 5.80 -12.18 -1.25
CA SER A 226 7.23 -11.90 -1.30
C SER A 226 8.04 -13.08 -0.75
N LYS A 227 7.57 -13.71 0.33
CA LYS A 227 8.23 -14.86 0.92
C LYS A 227 8.21 -16.08 0.00
N TRP A 228 7.08 -16.36 -0.62
CA TRP A 228 6.96 -17.43 -1.61
C TRP A 228 7.90 -17.20 -2.80
N GLN A 229 7.99 -15.95 -3.30
CA GLN A 229 8.92 -15.57 -4.38
C GLN A 229 10.38 -15.87 -4.01
N GLU A 230 10.80 -15.62 -2.76
CA GLU A 230 12.15 -15.95 -2.28
C GLU A 230 12.42 -17.47 -2.26
N LEU A 231 11.41 -18.27 -1.89
CA LEU A 231 11.56 -19.72 -1.68
C LEU A 231 11.50 -20.51 -3.00
N HIS A 232 10.72 -20.04 -3.97
CA HIS A 232 10.35 -20.83 -5.15
C HIS A 232 10.80 -20.19 -6.47
N SER A 233 11.98 -19.55 -6.49
CA SER A 233 12.58 -18.95 -7.70
C SER A 233 11.75 -17.85 -8.38
N GLY A 234 10.98 -17.10 -7.60
CA GLY A 234 10.49 -15.77 -7.98
C GLY A 234 9.57 -15.73 -9.21
N THR A 235 9.53 -14.54 -9.81
CA THR A 235 8.66 -14.11 -10.92
C THR A 235 8.70 -14.95 -12.18
N GLU A 236 9.73 -15.79 -12.37
CA GLU A 236 9.79 -16.78 -13.44
C GLU A 236 8.60 -17.74 -13.39
N ASN A 237 8.03 -17.93 -12.20
CA ASN A 237 6.84 -18.76 -11.98
C ASN A 237 5.52 -17.98 -12.03
N TYR A 238 5.53 -16.64 -12.19
CA TYR A 238 4.30 -15.90 -12.48
C TYR A 238 3.86 -16.23 -13.91
N ASN A 239 3.04 -17.27 -14.06
CA ASN A 239 2.52 -17.74 -15.32
C ASN A 239 1.01 -17.55 -15.39
N PRO A 240 0.53 -16.33 -15.67
CA PRO A 240 -0.86 -16.12 -16.03
C PRO A 240 -1.04 -16.75 -17.41
N ASN A 241 -1.41 -18.04 -17.45
CA ASN A 241 -1.68 -18.76 -18.69
C ASN A 241 -2.54 -17.90 -19.63
N ASN A 242 -2.44 -18.11 -20.96
CA ASN A 242 -3.08 -17.31 -22.03
C ASN A 242 -4.60 -17.06 -21.94
N LEU A 243 -5.28 -17.60 -20.93
CA LEU A 243 -6.67 -17.36 -20.55
C LEU A 243 -6.86 -16.17 -19.58
N GLY A 244 -5.78 -15.48 -19.20
CA GLY A 244 -5.82 -14.38 -18.24
C GLY A 244 -6.82 -13.28 -18.58
N THR A 245 -7.63 -12.92 -17.59
CA THR A 245 -8.46 -11.73 -17.54
C THR A 245 -7.62 -10.48 -17.82
N TYR A 246 -8.19 -9.46 -18.46
CA TYR A 246 -7.47 -8.20 -18.72
C TYR A 246 -6.87 -7.63 -17.41
N GLY A 247 -5.58 -7.34 -17.43
CA GLY A 247 -4.79 -6.90 -16.27
C GLY A 247 -4.04 -8.01 -15.54
N SER A 248 -4.23 -9.27 -15.92
CA SER A 248 -3.57 -10.42 -15.26
C SER A 248 -2.32 -10.91 -15.98
N ARG A 249 -2.11 -10.60 -17.27
CA ARG A 249 -0.87 -10.98 -17.96
C ARG A 249 0.25 -10.01 -17.59
N LEU A 250 1.50 -10.46 -17.66
CA LEU A 250 2.70 -9.67 -17.32
C LEU A 250 2.69 -8.24 -17.88
N ASP A 251 2.25 -8.09 -19.13
CA ASP A 251 2.27 -6.82 -19.86
C ASP A 251 0.87 -6.24 -20.09
N ASP A 252 -0.18 -6.85 -19.51
CA ASP A 252 -1.52 -6.28 -19.53
C ASP A 252 -1.58 -5.13 -18.50
N PRO A 253 -2.07 -3.95 -18.88
CA PRO A 253 -2.31 -2.88 -17.92
C PRO A 253 -3.38 -3.25 -16.90
N MET A 254 -3.16 -2.88 -15.64
CA MET A 254 -4.06 -3.13 -14.52
C MET A 254 -4.97 -1.92 -14.29
N TRP A 255 -6.26 -2.03 -14.61
CA TRP A 255 -7.24 -0.99 -14.25
C TRP A 255 -7.22 -0.73 -12.72
N PRO A 256 -7.24 0.53 -12.24
CA PRO A 256 -7.43 1.78 -12.99
C PRO A 256 -6.14 2.44 -13.50
N TRP A 257 -5.01 1.76 -13.37
CA TRP A 257 -3.69 2.20 -13.81
C TRP A 257 -3.39 1.64 -15.20
N ASP A 258 -4.34 1.84 -16.11
CA ASP A 258 -4.29 1.35 -17.49
C ASP A 258 -4.06 2.45 -18.52
N GLY A 259 -3.53 3.61 -18.08
CA GLY A 259 -3.34 4.76 -18.95
C GLY A 259 -4.66 5.38 -19.38
N SER A 260 -5.68 5.34 -18.51
CA SER A 260 -7.02 5.87 -18.76
C SER A 260 -7.67 5.30 -20.01
N ASP A 261 -7.52 3.97 -20.20
CA ASP A 261 -8.12 3.27 -21.33
C ASP A 261 -9.65 3.45 -21.33
N ASN A 262 -10.14 4.35 -22.18
CA ASN A 262 -11.56 4.70 -22.27
C ASN A 262 -12.43 3.56 -22.81
N THR A 263 -11.81 2.47 -23.30
CA THR A 263 -12.55 1.26 -23.67
C THR A 263 -12.97 0.47 -22.45
N VAL A 264 -12.26 0.61 -21.32
CA VAL A 264 -12.56 -0.04 -20.04
C VAL A 264 -13.50 0.83 -19.22
N THR A 265 -14.61 0.24 -18.81
CA THR A 265 -15.61 0.84 -17.92
C THR A 265 -15.84 -0.06 -16.74
N ILE A 266 -16.39 0.48 -15.65
CA ILE A 266 -16.65 -0.25 -14.41
C ILE A 266 -18.15 -0.40 -14.14
N ARG A 267 -18.48 -1.04 -13.01
CA ARG A 267 -19.85 -1.21 -12.52
C ARG A 267 -20.64 0.10 -12.60
N GLU A 268 -21.86 0.02 -13.16
CA GLU A 268 -22.74 1.16 -13.37
C GLU A 268 -23.33 1.78 -12.08
N GLY A 269 -23.13 1.18 -10.90
CA GLY A 269 -23.85 1.59 -9.69
C GLY A 269 -23.20 1.19 -8.37
N THR A 270 -23.38 2.03 -7.36
CA THR A 270 -22.98 1.89 -5.95
C THR A 270 -24.05 1.17 -5.12
N ALA A 271 -23.94 1.20 -3.78
CA ALA A 271 -24.99 0.73 -2.88
C ALA A 271 -26.34 1.45 -3.09
N THR A 272 -26.32 2.74 -3.46
CA THR A 272 -27.56 3.51 -3.72
C THR A 272 -27.86 3.72 -5.22
N ASN A 273 -27.11 3.05 -6.11
CA ASN A 273 -27.17 3.17 -7.57
C ASN A 273 -26.68 4.52 -8.15
N VAL A 274 -25.83 5.24 -7.42
CA VAL A 274 -25.01 6.30 -8.02
C VAL A 274 -23.99 5.65 -8.96
N PRO A 275 -23.78 6.18 -10.18
CA PRO A 275 -22.75 5.64 -11.06
C PRO A 275 -21.37 5.72 -10.42
N LEU A 276 -20.74 4.57 -10.16
CA LEU A 276 -19.47 4.49 -9.43
C LEU A 276 -18.36 5.27 -10.16
N GLN A 277 -18.42 5.35 -11.50
CA GLN A 277 -17.49 6.16 -12.28
C GLN A 277 -17.51 7.65 -11.91
N ASN A 278 -18.62 8.17 -11.37
CA ASN A 278 -18.71 9.57 -10.95
C ASN A 278 -18.03 9.83 -9.60
N LEU A 279 -17.71 8.77 -8.86
CA LEU A 279 -17.05 8.85 -7.56
C LEU A 279 -15.55 8.58 -7.66
N LEU A 280 -15.10 7.94 -8.73
CA LEU A 280 -13.68 7.66 -8.94
C LEU A 280 -12.86 8.94 -9.14
N PRO A 281 -11.61 8.97 -8.65
CA PRO A 281 -10.68 10.01 -9.05
C PRO A 281 -10.40 9.88 -10.56
N THR A 282 -9.94 10.97 -11.17
CA THR A 282 -9.54 10.91 -12.59
C THR A 282 -8.18 10.20 -12.66
N PHE A 283 -7.96 9.27 -13.60
CA PHE A 283 -6.65 8.63 -13.84
C PHE A 283 -5.90 9.29 -15.02
N SER A 284 -4.57 9.22 -15.07
CA SER A 284 -3.76 9.86 -16.12
C SER A 284 -3.53 8.90 -17.28
N ASP A 285 -3.40 9.41 -18.50
CA ASP A 285 -3.00 8.62 -19.67
C ASP A 285 -1.58 8.04 -19.50
N TYR A 286 -0.77 8.63 -18.61
CA TYR A 286 0.58 8.17 -18.26
C TYR A 286 0.60 7.17 -17.10
N ASP A 287 -0.52 6.93 -16.45
CA ASP A 287 -0.62 6.04 -15.29
C ASP A 287 -0.82 4.60 -15.75
N VAL A 288 0.26 3.96 -16.24
CA VAL A 288 0.24 2.60 -16.77
C VAL A 288 1.08 1.67 -15.88
N VAL A 289 0.41 0.74 -15.19
CA VAL A 289 1.05 -0.29 -14.37
C VAL A 289 0.60 -1.67 -14.83
N THR A 290 1.55 -2.58 -15.02
CA THR A 290 1.29 -3.99 -15.36
C THR A 290 1.80 -4.89 -14.24
N PRO A 291 1.40 -6.18 -14.17
CA PRO A 291 1.98 -7.11 -13.22
C PRO A 291 3.51 -7.15 -13.28
N ARG A 292 4.14 -7.02 -14.46
CA ARG A 292 5.60 -6.95 -14.59
C ARG A 292 6.23 -5.83 -13.75
N HIS A 293 5.56 -4.69 -13.56
CA HIS A 293 6.11 -3.57 -12.80
C HIS A 293 6.16 -3.83 -11.29
N VAL A 294 5.37 -4.78 -10.78
CA VAL A 294 5.29 -5.10 -9.35
C VAL A 294 5.85 -6.49 -9.00
N LEU A 295 6.09 -7.29 -10.04
CA LEU A 295 6.85 -8.53 -10.02
C LEU A 295 8.35 -8.17 -9.98
N ASP A 296 9.05 -8.67 -8.98
CA ASP A 296 10.42 -8.30 -8.61
C ASP A 296 10.57 -6.84 -8.17
N ASN A 297 11.04 -6.66 -6.93
CA ASN A 297 11.55 -5.39 -6.41
C ASN A 297 12.84 -4.91 -7.13
N HIS A 298 12.96 -5.16 -8.43
CA HIS A 298 13.69 -4.29 -9.34
C HIS A 298 12.73 -3.21 -9.81
N PHE A 299 12.33 -2.31 -8.91
CA PHE A 299 12.07 -0.95 -9.36
C PHE A 299 13.31 -0.53 -10.13
N THR A 300 13.22 -0.59 -11.46
CA THR A 300 14.33 -0.19 -12.30
C THR A 300 14.36 1.30 -12.13
N ILE A 301 15.43 1.79 -11.49
CA ILE A 301 15.57 3.22 -11.27
C ILE A 301 15.43 3.89 -12.63
N PRO A 302 14.43 4.79 -12.81
CA PRO A 302 14.24 5.48 -14.07
C PRO A 302 15.59 6.01 -14.52
N SER A 303 15.99 5.77 -15.77
CA SER A 303 17.38 6.01 -16.18
C SER A 303 17.83 7.44 -15.90
N ILE A 304 16.91 8.40 -15.97
CA ILE A 304 17.13 9.80 -15.58
C ILE A 304 17.48 9.96 -14.09
N VAL A 305 16.74 9.30 -13.19
CA VAL A 305 17.00 9.28 -11.75
C VAL A 305 18.31 8.58 -11.45
N LYS A 306 18.59 7.45 -12.12
CA LYS A 306 19.84 6.71 -11.94
C LYS A 306 21.05 7.56 -12.32
N GLN A 307 20.98 8.21 -13.49
CA GLN A 307 22.03 9.13 -13.94
C GLN A 307 22.19 10.31 -12.98
N PHE A 308 21.10 10.84 -12.44
CA PHE A 308 21.14 11.91 -11.45
C PHE A 308 21.85 11.46 -10.17
N LEU A 309 21.48 10.30 -9.61
CA LEU A 309 22.10 9.75 -8.40
C LEU A 309 23.59 9.44 -8.58
N GLU A 310 23.97 8.85 -9.72
CA GLU A 310 25.34 8.41 -9.96
C GLU A 310 26.30 9.55 -10.32
N ASN A 311 25.81 10.60 -10.97
CA ASN A 311 26.67 11.66 -11.52
C ASN A 311 26.57 12.99 -10.78
N GLN A 312 25.47 13.23 -10.08
CA GLN A 312 25.18 14.55 -9.49
C GLN A 312 25.03 14.52 -7.99
N ILE A 313 24.72 13.38 -7.36
CA ILE A 313 24.45 13.29 -5.92
C ILE A 313 25.63 12.70 -5.15
N GLU A 314 26.04 13.39 -4.10
CA GLU A 314 26.94 12.86 -3.07
C GLU A 314 26.27 12.99 -1.71
N ILE A 315 26.21 11.89 -0.94
CA ILE A 315 25.64 11.87 0.41
C ILE A 315 26.69 11.41 1.42
N ARG A 316 26.92 12.23 2.43
CA ARG A 316 27.88 11.96 3.50
C ARG A 316 27.19 11.88 4.85
N ASN A 317 27.47 10.83 5.60
CA ASN A 317 27.18 10.77 7.01
C ASN A 317 28.35 11.44 7.76
N GLN A 318 28.10 12.61 8.34
CA GLN A 318 29.11 13.38 9.08
C GLN A 318 29.37 12.79 10.47
N THR A 319 28.42 12.03 11.03
CA THR A 319 28.61 11.32 12.30
C THR A 319 29.64 10.22 12.16
N THR A 320 29.54 9.41 11.10
CA THR A 320 30.45 8.26 10.86
C THR A 320 31.66 8.65 10.00
N GLY A 321 31.54 9.70 9.19
CA GLY A 321 32.53 10.10 8.20
C GLY A 321 32.36 9.39 6.85
N ASP A 322 31.32 8.57 6.71
CA ASP A 322 31.12 7.69 5.57
C ASP A 322 30.43 8.37 4.38
N LEU A 323 30.75 7.84 3.20
CA LEU A 323 30.05 8.17 1.96
C LEU A 323 28.98 7.11 1.68
N LEU A 324 27.72 7.53 1.65
CA LEU A 324 26.60 6.64 1.40
C LEU A 324 26.46 6.41 -0.11
N THR A 325 26.99 5.28 -0.58
CA THR A 325 26.94 4.90 -2.01
C THR A 325 25.90 3.83 -2.32
N ARG A 326 25.36 3.17 -1.29
CA ARG A 326 24.38 2.11 -1.47
C ARG A 326 22.99 2.68 -1.30
N TYR A 327 22.18 2.55 -2.34
CA TYR A 327 20.80 3.00 -2.32
C TYR A 327 19.86 1.96 -2.95
N LYS A 328 18.58 2.05 -2.59
CA LYS A 328 17.49 1.27 -3.18
C LYS A 328 16.29 2.17 -3.43
N ILE A 329 15.50 1.86 -4.46
CA ILE A 329 14.16 2.46 -4.57
C ILE A 329 13.33 1.95 -3.40
N ILE A 330 12.73 2.89 -2.69
CA ILE A 330 11.75 2.61 -1.64
C ILE A 330 10.32 2.93 -2.06
N GLY A 331 10.13 3.64 -3.20
CA GLY A 331 8.86 3.66 -3.92
C GLY A 331 8.89 4.58 -5.15
N SER A 332 7.86 4.48 -5.99
CA SER A 332 7.64 5.39 -7.13
C SER A 332 6.17 5.74 -7.19
N ILE A 333 5.85 7.02 -7.38
CA ILE A 333 4.49 7.55 -7.43
C ILE A 333 4.21 8.08 -8.83
N PRO A 334 3.15 7.60 -9.51
CA PRO A 334 2.70 8.18 -10.76
C PRO A 334 2.10 9.58 -10.60
N ASP A 335 2.15 10.37 -11.67
CA ASP A 335 1.87 11.81 -11.75
C ASP A 335 0.63 12.30 -11.00
N LYS A 336 -0.44 11.51 -10.88
CA LYS A 336 -1.67 11.98 -10.20
C LYS A 336 -1.61 11.93 -8.69
N PHE A 337 -0.90 10.95 -8.14
CA PHE A 337 -0.63 10.91 -6.70
C PHE A 337 0.43 11.94 -6.33
N ALA A 338 1.36 12.24 -7.25
CA ALA A 338 2.28 13.36 -7.13
C ALA A 338 1.54 14.72 -7.21
N SER A 339 0.52 14.85 -8.05
CA SER A 339 -0.27 16.09 -8.20
C SER A 339 -0.98 16.49 -6.89
N SER A 340 -1.51 15.53 -6.11
CA SER A 340 -2.03 15.80 -4.76
C SER A 340 -0.96 16.27 -3.76
N MET A 341 0.31 16.01 -4.05
CA MET A 341 1.48 16.52 -3.29
C MET A 341 2.01 17.86 -3.87
N GLY A 342 1.30 18.48 -4.82
CA GLY A 342 1.74 19.68 -5.52
C GLY A 342 2.79 19.43 -6.61
N ILE A 343 3.00 18.17 -7.00
CA ILE A 343 3.96 17.71 -8.00
C ILE A 343 3.17 17.33 -9.27
N ASN A 344 2.82 18.33 -10.07
CA ASN A 344 1.99 18.13 -11.27
C ASN A 344 2.83 17.66 -12.46
N ASP A 345 2.30 16.69 -13.23
CA ASP A 345 2.90 16.13 -14.46
C ASP A 345 4.34 15.59 -14.28
N GLN A 346 4.65 15.09 -13.08
CA GLN A 346 5.95 14.53 -12.73
C GLN A 346 5.79 13.26 -11.86
N ILE A 347 6.67 12.30 -12.08
CA ILE A 347 6.80 11.05 -11.33
C ILE A 347 7.64 11.35 -10.09
N LEU A 348 7.15 10.95 -8.91
CA LEU A 348 7.92 11.07 -7.67
C LEU A 348 8.58 9.72 -7.35
N THR A 349 9.90 9.62 -7.53
CA THR A 349 10.70 8.46 -7.16
C THR A 349 11.34 8.68 -5.79
N THR A 350 11.13 7.74 -4.86
CA THR A 350 11.70 7.77 -3.52
C THR A 350 12.85 6.77 -3.41
N ILE A 351 14.03 7.23 -2.98
CA ILE A 351 15.27 6.46 -2.84
C ILE A 351 15.71 6.44 -1.37
N GLY A 352 16.03 5.27 -0.82
CA GLY A 352 16.63 5.15 0.51
C GLY A 352 18.12 4.83 0.40
N TYR A 353 18.96 5.51 1.18
CA TYR A 353 20.40 5.25 1.32
C TYR A 353 20.70 4.58 2.66
N GLU A 354 21.62 3.61 2.65
CA GLU A 354 21.99 2.80 3.82
C GLU A 354 23.44 3.02 4.25
N ASP A 355 23.69 3.26 5.54
CA ASP A 355 25.00 3.13 6.20
C ASP A 355 25.12 1.75 6.85
N ARG A 356 26.21 1.03 6.57
CA ARG A 356 26.42 -0.36 7.07
C ARG A 356 27.67 -0.55 7.91
N LEU A 357 28.53 0.46 8.06
CA LEU A 357 29.82 0.25 8.72
C LEU A 357 29.76 0.59 10.22
N GLY A 358 29.43 -0.42 11.04
CA GLY A 358 29.57 -0.35 12.50
C GLY A 358 28.40 -0.88 13.33
N ARG A 359 27.34 -1.40 12.72
CA ARG A 359 26.14 -1.95 13.41
C ARG A 359 25.90 -3.41 13.01
N SER A 360 25.41 -4.26 13.92
CA SER A 360 25.24 -5.71 13.70
C SER A 360 24.09 -6.02 12.74
N GLU A 361 24.21 -7.12 11.99
CA GLU A 361 23.24 -7.59 10.97
C GLU A 361 21.80 -7.82 11.48
N SER A 362 21.54 -7.74 12.79
CA SER A 362 20.23 -7.96 13.41
C SER A 362 19.31 -6.73 13.50
N ASP A 363 19.79 -5.53 13.19
CA ASP A 363 18.99 -4.29 13.26
C ASP A 363 18.32 -4.00 11.92
N ASN A 364 17.03 -4.32 11.76
CA ASN A 364 16.29 -4.21 10.49
C ASN A 364 15.98 -2.76 10.00
N ASP A 365 16.52 -1.71 10.63
CA ASP A 365 16.33 -0.30 10.24
C ASP A 365 17.62 0.28 9.64
N PHE A 366 17.77 0.17 8.32
CA PHE A 366 19.02 0.48 7.60
C PHE A 366 18.97 1.73 6.71
N VAL A 367 17.95 2.60 6.78
CA VAL A 367 17.88 3.80 5.92
C VAL A 367 18.17 5.04 6.76
N ASP A 368 19.29 5.71 6.50
CA ASP A 368 19.69 6.94 7.21
C ASP A 368 19.18 8.20 6.52
N VAL A 369 18.93 8.11 5.21
CA VAL A 369 18.34 9.21 4.46
C VAL A 369 17.47 8.71 3.32
N ILE A 370 16.34 9.40 3.16
CA ILE A 370 15.44 9.26 2.02
C ILE A 370 15.63 10.46 1.09
N LEU A 371 15.73 10.20 -0.20
CA LEU A 371 15.59 11.20 -1.26
C LEU A 371 14.25 11.03 -1.96
N GLU A 372 13.48 12.10 -2.02
CA GLU A 372 12.27 12.24 -2.81
C GLU A 372 12.62 13.05 -4.07
N ILE A 373 12.55 12.38 -5.23
CA ILE A 373 13.03 12.90 -6.51
C ILE A 373 11.85 13.00 -7.45
N SER A 374 11.42 14.24 -7.72
CA SER A 374 10.43 14.48 -8.76
C SER A 374 11.11 14.53 -10.12
N HIS A 375 10.55 13.86 -11.13
CA HIS A 375 11.10 13.85 -12.47
C HIS A 375 10.04 13.58 -13.54
N THR A 376 10.29 14.01 -14.76
CA THR A 376 9.63 13.46 -15.95
C THR A 376 10.47 12.33 -16.54
N VAL A 377 10.07 11.76 -17.67
CA VAL A 377 10.93 10.83 -18.43
C VAL A 377 12.24 11.47 -18.92
N ASN A 378 12.33 12.80 -18.98
CA ASN A 378 13.44 13.52 -19.61
C ASN A 378 14.30 14.37 -18.64
N GLN A 379 13.80 14.69 -17.45
CA GLN A 379 14.49 15.61 -16.53
C GLN A 379 14.11 15.32 -15.08
N VAL A 380 15.05 15.56 -14.17
CA VAL A 380 14.76 15.70 -12.73
C VAL A 380 14.32 17.14 -12.47
N ASN A 381 13.23 17.29 -11.72
CA ASN A 381 12.54 18.55 -11.48
C ASN A 381 12.75 19.08 -10.06
N SER A 382 12.75 18.20 -9.07
CA SER A 382 13.02 18.57 -7.68
C SER A 382 13.65 17.42 -6.90
N LEU A 383 14.34 17.80 -5.83
CA LEU A 383 14.94 16.88 -4.87
C LEU A 383 14.59 17.36 -3.46
N ARG A 384 14.11 16.44 -2.64
CA ARG A 384 13.90 16.65 -1.21
C ARG A 384 14.64 15.55 -0.45
N GLY A 385 15.37 15.93 0.60
CA GLY A 385 15.99 15.00 1.52
C GLY A 385 15.18 14.89 2.81
N VAL A 386 15.01 13.68 3.32
CA VAL A 386 14.43 13.38 4.62
C VAL A 386 15.45 12.59 5.43
N GLN A 387 15.92 13.19 6.52
CA GLN A 387 16.86 12.55 7.43
C GLN A 387 16.11 11.54 8.29
N LEU A 388 16.61 10.32 8.34
CA LEU A 388 16.13 9.28 9.22
C LEU A 388 17.17 9.02 10.32
N GLY A 389 16.71 8.84 11.55
CA GLY A 389 17.60 8.64 12.69
C GLY A 389 18.23 9.93 13.24
N GLY A 390 19.36 9.79 13.94
CA GLY A 390 20.02 10.87 14.69
C GLY A 390 21.39 11.29 14.15
N ASP A 391 21.80 10.77 12.99
CA ASP A 391 23.13 10.99 12.41
C ASP A 391 23.15 12.22 11.51
N ASP A 392 24.18 13.06 11.58
CA ASP A 392 24.28 14.29 10.78
C ASP A 392 24.51 13.97 9.29
N ILE A 393 23.48 14.11 8.45
CA ILE A 393 23.57 13.82 7.01
C ILE A 393 23.83 15.09 6.22
N GLN A 394 24.72 15.01 5.23
CA GLN A 394 25.01 16.08 4.29
C GLN A 394 24.79 15.60 2.86
N ILE A 395 24.10 16.40 2.05
CA ILE A 395 23.86 16.10 0.64
C ILE A 395 24.52 17.19 -0.22
N SER A 396 25.15 16.79 -1.32
CA SER A 396 25.69 17.69 -2.33
C SER A 396 25.13 17.35 -3.71
N VAL A 397 24.79 18.38 -4.48
CA VAL A 397 24.30 18.27 -5.86
C VAL A 397 25.29 18.96 -6.80
N ASN A 398 25.84 18.24 -7.78
CA ASN A 398 26.87 18.73 -8.70
C ASN A 398 28.08 19.36 -7.98
N GLY A 399 28.50 18.75 -6.86
CA GLY A 399 29.60 19.26 -6.02
C GLY A 399 29.27 20.50 -5.19
N THR A 400 28.04 21.01 -5.26
CA THR A 400 27.56 22.10 -4.41
C THR A 400 26.88 21.51 -3.18
N ASN A 401 27.42 21.83 -2.01
CA ASN A 401 26.96 21.33 -0.72
C ASN A 401 25.72 22.12 -0.25
N SER A 402 24.63 21.42 0.10
CA SER A 402 23.39 22.05 0.60
C SER A 402 23.37 22.28 2.12
N GLY A 403 24.47 21.99 2.82
CA GLY A 403 24.56 21.99 4.27
C GLY A 403 24.12 20.67 4.89
N ASN A 404 24.14 20.60 6.23
CA ASN A 404 23.58 19.46 6.95
C ASN A 404 22.06 19.48 6.77
N LEU A 405 21.52 18.32 6.41
CA LEU A 405 20.11 18.11 6.18
C LEU A 405 19.36 18.30 7.51
N ALA A 406 18.35 19.17 7.52
CA ALA A 406 17.37 19.19 8.60
C ALA A 406 16.43 17.97 8.48
N LYS A 407 15.58 17.68 9.48
CA LYS A 407 14.62 16.55 9.45
C LYS A 407 13.97 16.32 8.08
N THR A 408 13.55 17.39 7.41
CA THR A 408 13.13 17.37 5.99
C THR A 408 13.51 18.69 5.34
N GLN A 409 14.09 18.65 4.14
CA GLN A 409 14.56 19.85 3.44
C GLN A 409 14.54 19.68 1.92
N ASP A 410 14.05 20.70 1.21
CA ASP A 410 14.18 20.80 -0.25
C ASP A 410 15.63 21.16 -0.62
N ILE A 411 16.20 20.42 -1.56
CA ILE A 411 17.60 20.54 -1.98
C ILE A 411 17.64 21.15 -3.38
N PRO A 412 18.27 22.33 -3.56
CA PRO A 412 18.38 22.96 -4.87
C PRO A 412 19.10 22.07 -5.88
N ILE A 413 18.50 21.91 -7.06
CA ILE A 413 19.15 21.31 -8.23
C ILE A 413 19.64 22.47 -9.12
N PRO A 414 20.96 22.60 -9.37
CA PRO A 414 21.54 23.70 -10.15
C PRO A 414 21.08 23.80 -11.60
#